data_AF-A0A1G6LDG9-F1
#
_entry.id   AF-A0A1G6LDG9-F1
#
_cell.length_a   1.000
_cell.length_b   1.000
_cell.length_c   1.000
_cell.angle_alpha   90.00
_cell.angle_beta   90.00
_cell.angle_gamma   90.00
#
_symmetry.space_group_name_H-M   'P 1'
#
loop_
_entity.id
_entity.type
_entity.pdbx_description
1 polymer ?
#
loop_
_entity_poly.entity_id
_entity_poly.type
_entity_poly.pdbx_seq_one_letter_code
_entity_poly.pdbx_strand_id
1 'polypeptide(L)'
;MQAISLSEFDRSHAMAIAGALTLAMLGGCATVTATEDKAAPTLAPMPATDTTLPRAIPVVRQSRYTLVELVPETAQRDLLLQVVDITLPPSPQTTVGEGLQYLLRHSGYRLCTDGAARSELYAQPLPAAHMHLGPLTLRDALLTMAGSAWGLYVDDVSRQVCFHLASEASAEGTGSTCTLPPRADLATEHHRERP
;
A
#
# COMPACT_ATOMS: atom_id res chain seq x y z
N MET A 1 1.16 -49.53 -52.25
CA MET A 1 2.00 -49.92 -51.10
C MET A 1 2.21 -48.69 -50.23
N GLN A 2 1.41 -48.54 -49.19
CA GLN A 2 1.57 -47.53 -48.14
C GLN A 2 1.83 -48.27 -46.83
N ALA A 3 2.79 -47.80 -46.04
CA ALA A 3 3.01 -48.24 -44.66
C ALA A 3 3.05 -47.00 -43.75
N ILE A 4 2.26 -47.11 -42.68
CA ILE A 4 1.95 -46.15 -41.61
C ILE A 4 3.06 -46.32 -40.53
N SER A 5 3.79 -45.25 -40.16
CA SER A 5 3.68 -44.42 -38.94
C SER A 5 4.15 -45.05 -37.59
N LEU A 6 4.80 -44.18 -36.79
CA LEU A 6 5.02 -44.15 -35.33
C LEU A 6 6.20 -44.93 -34.69
N SER A 7 7.12 -44.15 -34.12
CA SER A 7 7.83 -44.42 -32.85
C SER A 7 8.20 -43.04 -32.26
N GLU A 8 7.38 -42.41 -31.43
CA GLU A 8 7.24 -42.60 -29.96
C GLU A 8 8.59 -42.57 -29.25
N PHE A 9 8.88 -41.47 -28.54
CA PHE A 9 8.56 -41.35 -27.11
C PHE A 9 9.48 -42.23 -26.25
N ASP A 10 10.80 -42.04 -26.40
CA ASP A 10 11.79 -42.69 -25.54
C ASP A 10 12.73 -41.63 -24.95
N ARG A 11 12.22 -40.87 -23.98
CA ARG A 11 13.05 -40.12 -23.02
C ARG A 11 12.33 -39.89 -21.69
N SER A 12 11.67 -40.94 -21.24
CA SER A 12 11.13 -41.12 -19.89
C SER A 12 11.59 -42.51 -19.46
N HIS A 13 11.95 -42.71 -18.18
CA HIS A 13 12.50 -43.94 -17.60
C HIS A 13 14.04 -44.04 -17.51
N ALA A 14 14.66 -43.08 -16.84
CA ALA A 14 15.88 -43.38 -16.08
C ALA A 14 15.71 -42.89 -14.65
N MET A 15 15.91 -43.81 -13.70
CA MET A 15 15.85 -43.69 -12.24
C MET A 15 14.47 -43.87 -11.59
N ALA A 16 14.04 -45.12 -11.60
CA ALA A 16 13.32 -45.73 -10.48
C ALA A 16 14.26 -45.81 -9.26
N ILE A 17 13.90 -45.16 -8.15
CA ILE A 17 14.36 -45.55 -6.81
C ILE A 17 13.11 -45.79 -5.98
N ALA A 18 12.82 -47.07 -5.80
CA ALA A 18 11.83 -47.58 -4.88
C ALA A 18 12.34 -47.41 -3.45
N GLY A 19 11.53 -46.78 -2.59
CA GLY A 19 11.72 -46.72 -1.16
C GLY A 19 10.35 -46.63 -0.48
N ALA A 20 9.87 -47.76 0.02
CA ALA A 20 8.64 -47.88 0.78
C ALA A 20 8.93 -47.87 2.30
N LEU A 21 7.90 -47.55 3.10
CA LEU A 21 7.78 -47.66 4.58
C LEU A 21 8.54 -46.56 5.38
N THR A 22 7.98 -45.88 6.39
CA THR A 22 6.92 -46.22 7.38
C THR A 22 6.16 -44.98 7.88
N LEU A 23 4.84 -45.13 8.10
CA LEU A 23 3.95 -44.20 8.80
C LEU A 23 3.86 -44.58 10.30
N ALA A 24 4.24 -43.66 11.21
CA ALA A 24 3.94 -43.65 12.66
C ALA A 24 4.40 -42.27 13.20
N MET A 25 3.69 -41.47 14.01
CA MET A 25 2.72 -41.72 15.08
C MET A 25 1.72 -40.57 15.17
N LEU A 26 0.49 -40.88 15.60
CA LEU A 26 -0.47 -39.90 16.11
C LEU A 26 0.08 -39.27 17.41
N GLY A 27 0.24 -37.95 17.43
CA GLY A 27 0.60 -37.16 18.62
C GLY A 27 -0.46 -36.08 18.86
N GLY A 28 -1.12 -36.15 20.02
CA GLY A 28 -2.45 -35.59 20.27
C GLY A 28 -2.62 -34.08 20.22
N CYS A 29 -3.83 -33.66 19.85
CA CYS A 29 -4.33 -32.32 20.11
C CYS A 29 -5.08 -32.35 21.45
N ALA A 30 -4.50 -31.76 22.50
CA ALA A 30 -5.22 -31.52 23.74
C ALA A 30 -6.19 -30.36 23.51
N THR A 31 -7.46 -30.67 23.27
CA THR A 31 -8.56 -29.72 23.42
C THR A 31 -8.62 -29.29 24.88
N VAL A 32 -8.13 -28.09 25.19
CA VAL A 32 -8.40 -27.44 26.46
C VAL A 32 -9.84 -26.96 26.41
N THR A 33 -10.73 -27.66 27.12
CA THR A 33 -12.07 -27.14 27.42
C THR A 33 -11.89 -25.92 28.30
N ALA A 34 -12.29 -24.75 27.79
CA ALA A 34 -12.46 -23.57 28.62
C ALA A 34 -13.47 -23.93 29.73
N THR A 35 -13.04 -23.79 30.98
CA THR A 35 -13.93 -23.82 32.13
C THR A 35 -14.86 -22.62 32.03
N GLU A 36 -16.15 -22.88 31.84
CA GLU A 36 -17.21 -21.89 31.97
C GLU A 36 -17.28 -21.46 33.44
N ASP A 37 -16.77 -20.26 33.73
CA ASP A 37 -16.74 -19.71 35.07
C ASP A 37 -18.13 -19.17 35.44
N LYS A 38 -18.81 -19.97 36.25
CA LYS A 38 -19.65 -19.60 37.41
C LYS A 38 -20.40 -18.25 37.33
N ALA A 39 -21.73 -18.40 37.24
CA ALA A 39 -22.79 -17.43 37.52
C ALA A 39 -22.39 -16.19 38.35
N ALA A 40 -22.58 -15.01 37.75
CA ALA A 40 -22.55 -13.72 38.43
C ALA A 40 -23.83 -13.51 39.27
N PRO A 41 -23.74 -12.87 40.45
CA PRO A 41 -24.92 -12.51 41.24
C PRO A 41 -25.67 -11.33 40.60
N THR A 42 -26.99 -11.48 40.47
CA THR A 42 -27.91 -10.42 40.04
C THR A 42 -27.83 -9.22 40.97
N LEU A 43 -27.21 -8.13 40.53
CA LEU A 43 -27.37 -6.80 41.13
C LEU A 43 -28.47 -6.03 40.39
N ALA A 44 -29.32 -5.34 41.15
CA ALA A 44 -30.50 -4.61 40.66
C ALA A 44 -30.15 -3.50 39.63
N PRO A 45 -31.09 -3.13 38.73
CA PRO A 45 -30.84 -2.10 37.71
C PRO A 45 -30.74 -0.71 38.36
N MET A 46 -29.61 -0.03 38.15
CA MET A 46 -29.50 1.41 38.41
C MET A 46 -30.02 2.21 37.21
N PRO A 47 -30.59 3.42 37.41
CA PRO A 47 -31.07 4.25 36.31
C PRO A 47 -29.91 4.64 35.39
N ALA A 48 -30.04 4.30 34.10
CA ALA A 48 -29.07 4.60 33.08
C ALA A 48 -29.07 6.11 32.78
N THR A 49 -28.10 6.84 33.30
CA THR A 49 -27.64 8.07 32.65
C THR A 49 -26.99 7.70 31.33
N ASP A 50 -27.51 8.25 30.22
CA ASP A 50 -26.92 8.18 28.87
C ASP A 50 -25.54 8.86 28.85
N THR A 51 -24.57 8.18 29.44
CA THR A 51 -23.16 8.44 29.21
C THR A 51 -22.80 7.65 27.97
N THR A 52 -22.50 8.33 26.86
CA THR A 52 -21.85 7.70 25.71
C THR A 52 -20.52 7.13 26.20
N LEU A 53 -20.53 5.87 26.62
CA LEU A 53 -19.34 5.18 27.08
C LEU A 53 -18.35 5.12 25.91
N PRO A 54 -17.06 5.45 26.11
CA PRO A 54 -16.06 5.25 25.08
C PRO A 54 -16.10 3.78 24.66
N ARG A 55 -16.12 3.53 23.35
CA ARG A 55 -16.15 2.16 22.83
C ARG A 55 -14.91 1.42 23.32
N ALA A 56 -15.13 0.40 24.15
CA ALA A 56 -14.05 -0.43 24.68
C ALA A 56 -13.31 -1.15 23.53
N ILE A 57 -11.99 -0.98 23.47
CA ILE A 57 -11.13 -1.68 22.51
C ILE A 57 -10.96 -3.13 23.01
N PRO A 58 -11.32 -4.15 22.23
CA PRO A 58 -11.12 -5.54 22.63
C PRO A 58 -9.62 -5.84 22.74
N VAL A 59 -9.21 -6.52 23.81
CA VAL A 59 -7.81 -6.90 24.06
C VAL A 59 -7.69 -8.39 24.32
N VAL A 60 -6.59 -9.00 23.84
CA VAL A 60 -6.20 -10.37 24.16
C VAL A 60 -4.89 -10.36 24.92
N ARG A 61 -4.83 -11.17 25.98
CA ARG A 61 -3.61 -11.37 26.76
C ARG A 61 -2.74 -12.43 26.10
N GLN A 62 -1.71 -11.99 25.39
CA GLN A 62 -0.74 -12.88 24.73
C GLN A 62 0.25 -13.51 25.71
N SER A 63 0.58 -12.81 26.81
CA SER A 63 1.50 -13.30 27.84
C SER A 63 1.17 -12.67 29.20
N ARG A 64 1.96 -12.99 30.23
CA ARG A 64 1.68 -12.51 31.60
C ARG A 64 1.68 -10.99 31.76
N TYR A 65 2.40 -10.30 30.88
CA TYR A 65 2.54 -8.84 30.90
C TYR A 65 2.24 -8.20 29.54
N THR A 66 1.61 -8.96 28.64
CA THR A 66 1.38 -8.51 27.26
C THR A 66 -0.10 -8.60 26.94
N LEU A 67 -0.71 -7.43 26.74
CA LEU A 67 -2.03 -7.27 26.15
C LEU A 67 -1.83 -6.74 24.73
N VAL A 68 -2.59 -7.29 23.78
CA VAL A 68 -2.61 -6.83 22.39
C VAL A 68 -4.03 -6.41 22.06
N GLU A 69 -4.17 -5.22 21.52
CA GLU A 69 -5.43 -4.71 21.02
C GLU A 69 -5.83 -5.48 19.76
N LEU A 70 -7.08 -5.92 19.72
CA LEU A 70 -7.66 -6.60 18.56
C LEU A 70 -8.25 -5.57 17.59
N VAL A 71 -7.38 -4.68 17.10
CA VAL A 71 -7.70 -3.70 16.07
C VAL A 71 -6.77 -3.90 14.88
N PRO A 72 -7.29 -3.78 13.64
CA PRO A 72 -6.43 -3.73 12.48
C PRO A 72 -5.42 -2.59 12.59
N GLU A 73 -4.18 -2.87 12.20
CA GLU A 73 -3.14 -1.86 12.07
C GLU A 73 -3.56 -0.81 11.02
N THR A 74 -3.03 0.41 11.14
CA THR A 74 -3.36 1.50 10.21
C THR A 74 -3.05 1.11 8.75
N ALA A 75 -1.91 0.46 8.51
CA ALA A 75 -1.53 -0.04 7.18
C ALA A 75 -2.42 -1.18 6.65
N GLN A 76 -3.13 -1.90 7.52
CA GLN A 76 -4.10 -2.92 7.11
C GLN A 76 -5.45 -2.29 6.70
N ARG A 77 -5.79 -1.12 7.27
CA ARG A 77 -6.99 -0.36 6.91
C ARG A 77 -6.75 0.51 5.67
N ASP A 78 -5.63 1.22 5.65
CA ASP A 78 -5.15 2.00 4.52
C ASP A 78 -3.94 1.27 3.92
N LEU A 79 -4.21 0.50 2.88
CA LEU A 79 -3.23 -0.34 2.20
C LEU A 79 -2.12 0.49 1.51
N LEU A 80 -2.30 1.79 1.31
CA LEU A 80 -1.24 2.66 0.78
C LEU A 80 -0.23 3.07 1.83
N LEU A 81 -0.53 2.87 3.11
CA LEU A 81 0.38 3.12 4.23
C LEU A 81 1.22 1.88 4.59
N GLN A 82 1.06 0.77 3.88
CA GLN A 82 1.92 -0.40 4.05
C GLN A 82 3.37 -0.03 3.71
N VAL A 83 4.30 -0.54 4.50
CA VAL A 83 5.73 -0.38 4.24
C VAL A 83 6.14 -1.35 3.14
N VAL A 84 6.80 -0.83 2.12
CA VAL A 84 7.35 -1.59 1.00
C VAL A 84 8.86 -1.42 0.96
N ASP A 85 9.53 -2.51 0.60
CA ASP A 85 10.96 -2.58 0.31
C ASP A 85 11.13 -3.48 -0.90
N ILE A 86 11.27 -2.87 -2.08
CA ILE A 86 11.28 -3.58 -3.35
C ILE A 86 12.60 -3.42 -4.08
N THR A 87 12.99 -4.47 -4.81
CA THR A 87 14.09 -4.43 -5.77
C THR A 87 13.56 -4.92 -7.12
N LEU A 88 13.60 -4.07 -8.12
CA LEU A 88 13.13 -4.40 -9.45
C LEU A 88 14.16 -5.28 -10.17
N PRO A 89 13.71 -6.24 -11.01
CA PRO A 89 14.62 -7.01 -11.84
C PRO A 89 15.37 -6.08 -12.80
N PRO A 90 16.71 -6.19 -12.90
CA PRO A 90 17.48 -5.35 -13.80
C PRO A 90 17.13 -5.67 -15.26
N SER A 91 16.61 -4.68 -15.97
CA SER A 91 16.43 -4.71 -17.41
C SER A 91 16.80 -3.36 -18.02
N PRO A 92 17.49 -3.34 -19.17
CA PRO A 92 18.00 -2.11 -19.79
C PRO A 92 16.91 -1.17 -20.29
N GLN A 93 15.65 -1.63 -20.35
CA GLN A 93 14.51 -0.88 -20.89
C GLN A 93 13.33 -0.87 -19.92
N THR A 94 13.57 -1.06 -18.62
CA THR A 94 12.49 -0.94 -17.63
C THR A 94 11.95 0.48 -17.63
N THR A 95 10.64 0.60 -17.76
CA THR A 95 9.96 1.90 -17.74
C THR A 95 9.41 2.21 -16.35
N VAL A 96 9.11 3.49 -16.12
CA VAL A 96 8.39 3.93 -14.92
C VAL A 96 7.05 3.20 -14.80
N GLY A 97 6.33 3.00 -15.91
CA GLY A 97 5.07 2.26 -15.92
C GLY A 97 5.21 0.80 -15.47
N GLU A 98 6.28 0.11 -15.89
CA GLU A 98 6.58 -1.25 -15.41
C GLU A 98 6.96 -1.25 -13.93
N GLY A 99 7.74 -0.26 -13.48
CA GLY A 99 8.12 -0.12 -12.08
C GLY A 99 6.92 0.13 -11.17
N LEU A 100 5.98 0.99 -11.58
CA LEU A 100 4.74 1.25 -10.84
C LEU A 100 3.87 0.00 -10.76
N GLN A 101 3.74 -0.75 -11.86
CA GLN A 101 3.02 -2.04 -11.86
C GLN A 101 3.69 -3.07 -10.95
N TYR A 102 5.02 -3.10 -10.91
CA TYR A 102 5.77 -3.98 -10.02
C TYR A 102 5.53 -3.60 -8.55
N LEU A 103 5.61 -2.31 -8.23
CA LEU A 103 5.40 -1.77 -6.89
C LEU A 103 3.99 -2.06 -6.34
N LEU A 104 2.98 -2.03 -7.21
CA LEU A 104 1.59 -2.35 -6.83
C LEU A 104 1.32 -3.84 -6.68
N ARG A 105 2.28 -4.73 -6.99
CA ARG A 105 2.10 -6.17 -6.84
C ARG A 105 1.83 -6.53 -5.38
N HIS A 106 0.82 -7.36 -5.15
CA HIS A 106 0.36 -7.78 -3.81
C HIS A 106 -0.23 -6.67 -2.92
N SER A 107 -0.31 -5.42 -3.40
CA SER A 107 -0.97 -4.32 -2.65
C SER A 107 -2.50 -4.36 -2.68
N GLY A 108 -3.07 -5.09 -3.64
CA GLY A 108 -4.51 -5.06 -3.92
C GLY A 108 -4.95 -3.95 -4.86
N TYR A 109 -4.09 -2.97 -5.18
CA TYR A 109 -4.37 -1.91 -6.15
C TYR A 109 -3.89 -2.27 -7.57
N ARG A 110 -4.43 -1.58 -8.56
CA ARG A 110 -4.04 -1.62 -9.98
C ARG A 110 -3.70 -0.21 -10.47
N LEU A 111 -2.81 -0.11 -11.46
CA LEU A 111 -2.47 1.16 -12.09
C LEU A 111 -3.53 1.54 -13.14
N CYS A 112 -3.98 2.79 -13.14
CA CYS A 112 -4.86 3.31 -14.21
C CYS A 112 -4.07 3.44 -15.51
N THR A 113 -4.63 2.93 -16.62
CA THR A 113 -3.98 2.95 -17.95
C THR A 113 -4.39 4.13 -18.83
N ASP A 114 -5.51 4.77 -18.54
CA ASP A 114 -6.09 5.75 -19.45
C ASP A 114 -5.32 7.09 -19.40
N GLY A 115 -5.59 8.00 -20.33
CA GLY A 115 -5.09 9.39 -20.31
C GLY A 115 -3.70 9.60 -20.94
N ALA A 116 -3.63 10.57 -21.86
CA ALA A 116 -2.42 10.86 -22.63
C ALA A 116 -1.23 11.27 -21.74
N ALA A 117 -1.44 12.17 -20.78
CA ALA A 117 -0.39 12.62 -19.88
C ALA A 117 0.23 11.45 -19.08
N ARG A 118 -0.60 10.53 -18.58
CA ARG A 118 -0.15 9.34 -17.85
C ARG A 118 0.70 8.42 -18.73
N SER A 119 0.31 8.24 -19.99
CA SER A 119 1.07 7.41 -20.94
C SER A 119 2.49 7.94 -21.17
N GLU A 120 2.68 9.27 -21.15
CA GLU A 120 3.99 9.90 -21.27
C GLU A 120 4.88 9.65 -20.05
N LEU A 121 4.31 9.73 -18.82
CA LEU A 121 5.01 9.34 -17.59
C LEU A 121 5.41 7.86 -17.62
N TYR A 122 4.47 6.97 -17.96
CA TYR A 122 4.70 5.54 -17.92
C TYR A 122 5.73 5.06 -18.93
N ALA A 123 5.91 5.79 -20.04
CA ALA A 123 6.91 5.51 -21.06
C ALA A 123 8.32 6.01 -20.69
N GLN A 124 8.48 6.81 -19.62
CA GLN A 124 9.79 7.28 -19.20
C GLN A 124 10.69 6.11 -18.77
N PRO A 125 12.00 6.16 -19.07
CA PRO A 125 12.94 5.18 -18.57
C PRO A 125 13.01 5.23 -17.04
N LEU A 126 13.08 4.07 -16.39
CA LEU A 126 13.19 4.01 -14.93
C LEU A 126 14.59 4.49 -14.49
N PRO A 127 14.69 5.50 -13.61
CA PRO A 127 15.97 5.95 -13.07
C PRO A 127 16.66 4.85 -12.26
N ALA A 128 18.00 4.76 -12.35
CA ALA A 128 18.78 3.77 -11.61
C ALA A 128 18.55 3.84 -10.08
N ALA A 129 18.32 5.04 -9.55
CA ALA A 129 18.00 5.25 -8.14
C ALA A 129 16.67 4.61 -7.71
N HIS A 130 15.75 4.34 -8.64
CA HIS A 130 14.45 3.72 -8.37
C HIS A 130 14.45 2.20 -8.56
N MET A 131 15.59 1.60 -8.92
CA MET A 131 15.72 0.13 -9.00
C MET A 131 15.53 -0.55 -7.64
N HIS A 132 15.80 0.18 -6.56
CA HIS A 132 15.51 -0.22 -5.19
C HIS A 132 14.75 0.92 -4.52
N LEU A 133 13.59 0.60 -3.93
CA LEU A 133 12.74 1.55 -3.22
C LEU A 133 12.34 0.91 -1.89
N GLY A 134 12.94 1.37 -0.80
CA GLY A 134 12.73 0.77 0.50
C GLY A 134 13.63 1.32 1.60
N PRO A 135 13.23 1.23 2.88
CA PRO A 135 11.86 1.02 3.37
C PRO A 135 11.08 2.35 3.42
N LEU A 136 9.89 2.40 2.81
CA LEU A 136 8.98 3.56 2.84
C LEU A 136 7.52 3.11 2.62
N THR A 137 6.54 4.02 2.78
CA THR A 137 5.14 3.65 2.51
C THR A 137 4.90 3.43 1.02
N LEU A 138 3.92 2.59 0.66
CA LEU A 138 3.53 2.39 -0.74
C LEU A 138 3.16 3.72 -1.42
N ARG A 139 2.43 4.59 -0.73
CA ARG A 139 2.09 5.94 -1.21
C ARG A 139 3.35 6.75 -1.55
N ASP A 140 4.32 6.79 -0.64
CA ASP A 140 5.54 7.56 -0.85
C ASP A 140 6.39 6.98 -1.96
N ALA A 141 6.45 5.65 -2.09
CA ALA A 141 7.15 4.99 -3.19
C ALA A 141 6.51 5.32 -4.55
N LEU A 142 5.17 5.34 -4.64
CA LEU A 142 4.44 5.72 -5.85
C LEU A 142 4.73 7.17 -6.26
N LEU A 143 4.68 8.10 -5.30
CA LEU A 143 4.98 9.52 -5.53
C LEU A 143 6.45 9.75 -5.87
N THR A 144 7.37 9.04 -5.21
CA THR A 144 8.82 9.10 -5.49
C THR A 144 9.10 8.64 -6.92
N MET A 145 8.48 7.55 -7.36
CA MET A 145 8.69 7.03 -8.71
C MET A 145 8.10 7.94 -9.80
N ALA A 146 6.97 8.60 -9.53
CA ALA A 146 6.35 9.52 -10.46
C ALA A 146 7.04 10.90 -10.52
N GLY A 147 7.60 11.37 -9.41
CA GLY A 147 8.28 12.65 -9.28
C GLY A 147 7.35 13.82 -8.94
N SER A 148 7.94 14.98 -8.62
CA SER A 148 7.24 16.13 -8.04
C SER A 148 6.25 16.84 -8.96
N ALA A 149 6.29 16.57 -10.27
CA ALA A 149 5.34 17.12 -11.23
C ALA A 149 3.96 16.43 -11.17
N TRP A 150 3.87 15.30 -10.48
CA TRP A 150 2.70 14.42 -10.44
C TRP A 150 2.11 14.32 -9.05
N GLY A 151 0.78 14.33 -8.98
CA GLY A 151 0.01 13.95 -7.81
C GLY A 151 -0.64 12.57 -7.98
N LEU A 152 -1.14 12.03 -6.87
CA LEU A 152 -1.72 10.69 -6.78
C LEU A 152 -3.21 10.78 -6.43
N TYR A 153 -4.06 10.21 -7.29
CA TYR A 153 -5.48 10.00 -7.02
C TYR A 153 -5.74 8.50 -6.81
N VAL A 154 -6.60 8.17 -5.85
CA VAL A 154 -6.87 6.79 -5.44
C VAL A 154 -8.37 6.57 -5.47
N ASP A 155 -8.80 5.54 -6.21
CA ASP A 155 -10.16 5.04 -6.17
C ASP A 155 -10.17 3.70 -5.39
N ASP A 156 -10.63 3.76 -4.16
CA ASP A 156 -10.73 2.59 -3.28
C ASP A 156 -11.84 1.61 -3.68
N VAL A 157 -12.84 2.08 -4.43
CA VAL A 157 -13.97 1.24 -4.89
C VAL A 157 -13.50 0.34 -6.02
N SER A 158 -12.84 0.91 -7.03
CA SER A 158 -12.28 0.14 -8.14
C SER A 158 -10.88 -0.44 -7.85
N ARG A 159 -10.29 -0.09 -6.71
CA ARG A 159 -8.92 -0.42 -6.31
C ARG A 159 -7.91 0.02 -7.36
N GLN A 160 -8.01 1.28 -7.77
CA GLN A 160 -7.12 1.88 -8.76
C GLN A 160 -6.33 3.07 -8.21
N VAL A 161 -5.12 3.21 -8.73
CA VAL A 161 -4.23 4.34 -8.45
C VAL A 161 -3.92 5.04 -9.78
N CYS A 162 -4.24 6.32 -9.84
CA CYS A 162 -4.04 7.16 -11.00
C CYS A 162 -3.10 8.33 -10.68
N PHE A 163 -2.42 8.84 -11.71
CA PHE A 163 -1.61 10.06 -11.62
C PHE A 163 -2.27 11.22 -12.38
N HIS A 164 -2.11 12.42 -11.83
CA HIS A 164 -2.55 13.68 -12.42
C HIS A 164 -1.43 14.73 -12.28
N LEU A 165 -1.48 15.81 -13.06
CA LEU A 165 -0.47 16.86 -12.94
C LEU A 165 -0.70 17.64 -11.63
N ALA A 166 0.38 18.01 -10.94
CA ALA A 166 0.29 18.73 -9.66
C ALA A 166 -0.37 20.12 -9.80
N SER A 167 -0.28 20.74 -10.98
CA SER A 167 -0.96 22.02 -11.26
C SER A 167 -2.48 21.90 -11.29
N GLU A 168 -3.02 20.75 -11.67
CA GLU A 168 -4.46 20.52 -11.79
C GLU A 168 -5.12 20.36 -10.41
N ALA A 169 -4.44 19.70 -9.46
CA ALA A 169 -4.94 19.58 -8.08
C ALA A 169 -4.97 20.90 -7.31
N SER A 170 -4.11 21.85 -7.69
CA SER A 170 -4.11 23.19 -7.07
C SER A 170 -5.31 24.05 -7.53
N ALA A 171 -6.00 23.67 -8.61
CA ALA A 171 -7.16 24.40 -9.10
C ALA A 171 -8.46 24.08 -8.32
N GLU A 172 -8.54 22.91 -7.68
CA GLU A 172 -9.70 22.50 -6.86
C GLU A 172 -9.61 22.98 -5.39
N GLY A 173 -8.46 23.55 -4.99
CA GLY A 173 -8.23 24.16 -3.68
C GLY A 173 -8.15 25.69 -3.74
N THR A 174 -9.11 26.36 -4.38
CA THR A 174 -9.14 27.83 -4.37
C THR A 174 -9.64 28.34 -3.02
N GLY A 175 -8.71 28.66 -2.13
CA GLY A 175 -9.02 29.27 -0.84
C GLY A 175 -7.85 29.85 -0.05
N SER A 176 -6.72 30.18 -0.68
CA SER A 176 -5.76 31.15 -0.10
C SER A 176 -4.69 31.53 -1.11
N THR A 177 -5.01 32.53 -1.92
CA THR A 177 -3.98 33.31 -2.60
C THR A 177 -3.31 34.18 -1.55
N CYS A 178 -2.07 33.84 -1.18
CA CYS A 178 -1.19 34.76 -0.48
C CYS A 178 -0.70 35.78 -1.51
N THR A 179 -1.50 36.82 -1.74
CA THR A 179 -1.07 38.01 -2.49
C THR A 179 -0.10 38.79 -1.60
N LEU A 180 1.20 38.63 -1.84
CA LEU A 180 2.19 39.58 -1.36
C LEU A 180 1.97 40.91 -2.10
N PRO A 181 1.74 42.05 -1.41
CA PRO A 181 1.71 43.33 -2.07
C PRO A 181 3.10 43.66 -2.65
N PRO A 182 3.17 44.35 -3.80
CA PRO A 182 4.45 44.83 -4.33
C PRO A 182 5.09 45.79 -3.32
N ARG A 183 6.39 45.62 -3.09
CA ARG A 183 7.23 46.52 -2.30
C ARG A 183 7.07 47.94 -2.87
N ALA A 184 6.51 48.85 -2.08
CA ALA A 184 6.62 50.27 -2.33
C ALA A 184 8.09 50.66 -2.13
N ASP A 185 8.78 50.98 -3.22
CA ASP A 185 10.10 51.56 -3.19
C ASP A 185 10.06 52.90 -2.45
N LEU A 186 10.89 53.02 -1.41
CA LEU A 186 11.29 54.29 -0.84
C LEU A 186 12.00 55.10 -1.92
N ALA A 187 11.37 56.16 -2.42
CA ALA A 187 12.06 57.27 -3.06
C ALA A 187 11.89 58.52 -2.20
N THR A 188 12.94 58.81 -1.44
CA THR A 188 13.19 60.07 -0.74
C THR A 188 13.26 61.23 -1.73
N GLU A 189 12.35 62.17 -1.56
CA GLU A 189 12.56 63.63 -1.46
C GLU A 189 13.62 64.29 -2.39
N HIS A 190 13.20 65.14 -3.33
CA HIS A 190 13.84 66.45 -3.52
C HIS A 190 12.98 67.45 -4.31
N HIS A 191 12.91 68.66 -3.76
CA HIS A 191 12.83 69.95 -4.47
C HIS A 191 11.48 70.44 -5.03
N ARG A 192 10.81 71.31 -4.26
CA ARG A 192 10.03 72.42 -4.83
C ARG A 192 10.37 73.73 -4.09
N GLU A 193 11.24 74.54 -4.70
CA GLU A 193 11.12 76.01 -4.69
C GLU A 193 9.65 76.39 -4.99
N ARG A 194 8.99 77.43 -4.48
CA ARG A 194 9.30 78.86 -4.23
C ARG A 194 7.96 79.48 -3.71
N PRO A 195 7.81 80.81 -3.43
CA PRO A 195 8.70 81.84 -2.93
C PRO A 195 8.35 82.31 -1.50
#